data_AF-A0A9W8HPR0-F1
#
_entry.id   AF-A0A9W8HPR0-F1
#
_cell.length_a   1.000
_cell.length_b   1.000
_cell.length_c   1.000
_cell.angle_alpha   90.00
_cell.angle_beta   90.00
_cell.angle_gamma   90.00
#
_symmetry.space_group_name_H-M   'P 1'
#
loop_
_entity.id
_entity.type
_entity.pdbx_description
1 polymer ?
#
loop_
_entity_poly.entity_id
_entity_poly.type
_entity_poly.pdbx_seq_one_letter_code
_entity_poly.pdbx_strand_id
1 'polypeptide(L)'
;MDSTQSLGIPRRHQPAKIVEFKVKPGEQVNKQAPLLTYEYREKMNKDDPAFQDDSVIKALHKKVDADGTFGKREYLRSPFEGQVSKLLCKLGDSVVHEQPLIEVVVPCTHGTVFNGLCALCGKDVSGVDTSGVPDTQANIEMFHDANGLMVSNDVAAEIDADTQNVLWRQRKLSLIIDLDQTIIHANATLNPEFESWLIDNYKGPEAPSSADLDNVVVEQTGQRKLPSDIGSFYLSDSVYQYFIKLRPGLRQFLETISQLYEMHIYTMGSRPYADAVAGIIDPEGRYFNRRILSRDESGSTRKKNLRRLFPVDTSMVAILDDRADVWEWTPNLIKVHPYEFFRGVGDINAGNLPPTQPQPQPQPQPQPQPQKQEQQQTSEEKQPTGTDDNADSGSQTV
;
A
#
# COMPACT_ATOMS: atom_id res chain seq x y z
N MET A 1 9.47 27.73 10.00
CA MET A 1 9.23 27.41 11.43
C MET A 1 10.29 26.42 11.82
N ASP A 2 10.93 26.64 12.95
CA ASP A 2 11.99 25.76 13.43
C ASP A 2 11.37 24.46 13.97
N SER A 3 11.95 23.31 13.59
CA SER A 3 11.52 21.98 14.03
C SER A 3 12.62 21.32 14.86
N THR A 4 12.27 20.79 16.03
CA THR A 4 13.24 20.05 16.86
C THR A 4 13.27 18.60 16.44
N GLN A 5 14.44 18.15 15.97
CA GLN A 5 14.71 16.78 15.53
C GLN A 5 15.54 16.04 16.57
N SER A 6 15.09 14.84 16.96
CA SER A 6 15.78 13.98 17.92
C SER A 6 16.60 12.91 17.21
N LEU A 7 17.88 12.79 17.54
CA LEU A 7 18.84 11.89 16.91
C LEU A 7 19.33 10.82 17.89
N GLY A 8 19.41 9.58 17.43
CA GLY A 8 19.87 8.43 18.21
C GLY A 8 20.76 7.48 17.40
N ILE A 9 21.38 6.52 18.09
CA ILE A 9 22.23 5.50 17.44
C ILE A 9 21.31 4.48 16.72
N PRO A 10 21.60 4.09 15.46
CA PRO A 10 20.81 3.09 14.74
C PRO A 10 20.71 1.75 15.48
N ARG A 11 19.55 1.07 15.45
CA ARG A 11 19.35 -0.26 16.09
C ARG A 11 20.46 -1.26 15.81
N ARG A 12 20.94 -1.32 14.56
CA ARG A 12 22.00 -2.25 14.14
C ARG A 12 23.34 -2.06 14.87
N HIS A 13 23.59 -0.90 15.46
CA HIS A 13 24.81 -0.60 16.21
C HIS A 13 24.57 -0.64 17.72
N GLN A 14 23.39 -1.08 18.17
CA GLN A 14 23.09 -1.25 19.59
C GLN A 14 23.43 -2.70 20.03
N PRO A 15 23.96 -2.91 21.24
CA PRO A 15 24.29 -1.91 22.24
C PRO A 15 25.57 -1.11 21.91
N ALA A 16 25.56 0.19 22.25
CA ALA A 16 26.68 1.10 22.03
C ALA A 16 27.02 1.92 23.27
N LYS A 17 28.29 2.28 23.45
CA LYS A 17 28.76 3.18 24.52
C LYS A 17 29.13 4.54 23.95
N ILE A 18 28.67 5.62 24.58
CA ILE A 18 29.03 6.98 24.19
C ILE A 18 30.46 7.27 24.63
N VAL A 19 31.31 7.63 23.67
CA VAL A 19 32.75 7.85 23.90
C VAL A 19 33.06 9.33 24.03
N GLU A 20 32.49 10.16 23.16
CA GLU A 20 32.87 11.57 23.06
C GLU A 20 31.76 12.40 22.39
N PHE A 21 31.51 13.62 22.87
CA PHE A 21 30.69 14.60 22.15
C PHE A 21 31.57 15.47 21.26
N LYS A 22 31.15 15.68 20.02
CA LYS A 22 31.81 16.55 19.05
C LYS A 22 31.21 17.94 18.97
N VAL A 23 30.06 18.14 19.62
CA VAL A 23 29.28 19.38 19.59
C VAL A 23 28.80 19.78 20.98
N LYS A 24 28.37 21.03 21.14
CA LYS A 24 27.77 21.58 22.36
C LYS A 24 26.38 22.16 22.11
N PRO A 25 25.50 22.24 23.12
CA PRO A 25 24.25 23.01 23.02
C PRO A 25 24.52 24.45 22.55
N GLY A 26 23.71 24.94 21.62
CA GLY A 26 23.83 26.23 20.96
C GLY A 26 24.77 26.25 19.74
N GLU A 27 25.51 25.18 19.46
CA GLU A 27 26.42 25.11 18.32
C GLU A 27 25.67 24.87 17.00
N GLN A 28 26.08 25.56 15.93
CA GLN A 28 25.57 25.33 14.58
C GLN A 28 26.27 24.13 13.95
N VAL A 29 25.49 23.22 13.37
CA VAL A 29 25.98 22.01 12.72
C VAL A 29 25.50 21.97 11.28
N ASN A 30 26.43 21.62 10.38
CA ASN A 30 26.11 21.35 8.99
C ASN A 30 25.62 19.91 8.81
N LYS A 31 24.96 19.63 7.68
CA LYS A 31 24.67 18.25 7.25
C LYS A 31 25.96 17.42 7.26
N GLN A 32 25.88 16.18 7.71
CA GLN A 32 26.98 15.21 7.88
C GLN A 32 28.04 15.56 8.95
N ALA A 33 27.89 16.67 9.67
CA ALA A 33 28.79 17.01 10.77
C ALA A 33 28.73 15.92 11.87
N PRO A 34 29.88 15.45 12.39
CA PRO A 34 29.90 14.49 13.47
C PRO A 34 29.38 15.16 14.75
N LEU A 35 28.40 14.53 15.41
CA LEU A 35 27.76 15.02 16.64
C LEU A 35 28.33 14.35 17.89
N LEU A 36 28.52 13.03 17.84
CA LEU A 36 29.20 12.27 18.88
C LEU A 36 29.92 11.06 18.28
N THR A 37 30.84 10.50 19.04
CA THR A 37 31.48 9.22 18.76
C THR A 37 30.93 8.18 19.72
N TYR A 38 30.52 7.03 19.19
CA TYR A 38 30.10 5.87 19.97
C TYR A 38 30.91 4.65 19.58
N GLU A 39 30.97 3.69 20.50
CA GLU A 39 31.65 2.41 20.33
C GLU A 39 30.64 1.28 20.46
N TYR A 40 30.60 0.38 19.48
CA TYR A 40 29.71 -0.78 19.46
C TYR A 40 30.49 -2.05 19.10
N ARG A 41 29.88 -3.21 19.37
CA ARG A 41 30.44 -4.52 19.01
C ARG A 41 29.88 -5.00 17.68
N GLU A 42 30.75 -5.31 16.74
CA GLU A 42 30.40 -5.86 15.44
C GLU A 42 30.87 -7.33 15.35
N LYS A 43 30.05 -8.20 14.76
CA LYS A 43 30.45 -9.60 14.50
C LYS A 43 31.33 -9.64 13.27
N MET A 44 32.42 -10.39 13.36
CA MET A 44 33.32 -10.58 12.23
C MET A 44 32.63 -11.40 11.13
N ASN A 45 32.52 -10.84 9.93
CA ASN A 45 32.06 -11.56 8.74
C ASN A 45 33.26 -12.18 8.03
N LYS A 46 33.35 -13.52 8.04
CA LYS A 46 34.49 -14.25 7.45
C LYS A 46 34.50 -14.25 5.92
N ASP A 47 33.39 -13.90 5.29
CA ASP A 47 33.23 -13.89 3.83
C ASP A 47 33.47 -12.50 3.21
N ASP A 48 33.73 -11.48 4.02
CA ASP A 48 33.98 -10.11 3.53
C ASP A 48 35.42 -9.98 2.99
N PRO A 49 35.62 -9.52 1.74
CA PRO A 49 36.93 -9.38 1.09
C PRO A 49 37.94 -8.52 1.87
N ALA A 50 37.47 -7.57 2.70
CA ALA A 50 38.33 -6.74 3.53
C ALA A 50 39.07 -7.53 4.63
N PHE A 51 38.60 -8.75 4.93
CA PHE A 51 39.17 -9.66 5.93
C PHE A 51 39.97 -10.81 5.31
N GLN A 52 40.36 -10.70 4.04
CA GLN A 52 41.23 -11.67 3.35
C GLN A 52 42.71 -11.28 3.35
N ASP A 53 43.05 -10.08 3.86
CA ASP A 53 44.43 -9.62 3.99
C ASP A 53 45.03 -10.05 5.35
N ASP A 54 46.02 -10.95 5.31
CA ASP A 54 46.73 -11.49 6.47
C ASP A 54 47.33 -10.43 7.41
N SER A 55 47.61 -9.22 6.89
CA SER A 55 48.13 -8.10 7.69
C SER A 55 47.03 -7.44 8.54
N VAL A 56 45.81 -7.35 8.02
CA VAL A 56 44.60 -6.81 8.67
C VAL A 56 44.07 -7.82 9.70
N ILE A 57 44.08 -9.11 9.35
CA ILE A 57 43.72 -10.21 10.25
C ILE A 57 44.63 -10.24 11.49
N LYS A 58 45.95 -10.05 11.34
CA LYS A 58 46.88 -9.99 12.48
C LYS A 58 46.67 -8.78 13.39
N ALA A 59 46.26 -7.63 12.84
CA ALA A 59 45.95 -6.43 13.63
C ALA A 59 44.61 -6.54 14.36
N LEU A 60 43.61 -7.18 13.74
CA LEU A 60 42.28 -7.42 14.31
C LEU A 60 42.26 -8.57 15.33
N HIS A 61 42.97 -9.68 15.09
CA HIS A 61 43.08 -10.80 16.03
C HIS A 61 43.64 -10.40 17.42
N LYS A 62 44.29 -9.25 17.54
CA LYS A 62 44.71 -8.70 18.85
C LYS A 62 43.60 -8.02 19.65
N LYS A 63 42.40 -7.83 19.09
CA LYS A 63 41.26 -7.08 19.67
C LYS A 63 39.89 -7.75 19.47
N VAL A 64 39.86 -9.00 19.00
CA VAL A 64 38.63 -9.78 18.88
C VAL A 64 38.37 -10.48 20.21
N ASP A 65 37.17 -10.30 20.75
CA ASP A 65 36.70 -10.93 21.98
C ASP A 65 36.44 -12.43 21.74
N ALA A 66 36.38 -13.22 22.82
CA ALA A 66 36.17 -14.67 22.74
C ALA A 66 34.86 -15.08 22.04
N ASP A 67 33.90 -14.16 21.91
CA ASP A 67 32.63 -14.34 21.22
C ASP A 67 32.68 -14.02 19.71
N GLY A 68 33.86 -13.70 19.17
CA GLY A 68 34.07 -13.36 17.76
C GLY A 68 33.63 -11.95 17.37
N THR A 69 33.39 -11.08 18.35
CA THR A 69 33.10 -9.66 18.11
C THR A 69 34.33 -8.79 18.29
N PHE A 70 34.33 -7.60 17.69
CA PHE A 70 35.36 -6.59 17.93
C PHE A 70 34.72 -5.22 18.15
N GLY A 71 35.41 -4.38 18.92
CA GLY A 71 34.97 -3.00 19.17
C GLY A 71 35.23 -2.10 17.97
N LYS A 72 34.18 -1.43 17.48
CA LYS A 72 34.24 -0.46 16.39
C LYS A 72 33.73 0.89 16.86
N ARG A 73 34.41 1.96 16.46
CA ARG A 73 34.00 3.34 16.73
C ARG A 73 33.42 3.98 15.50
N GLU A 74 32.32 4.69 15.68
CA GLU A 74 31.62 5.36 14.60
C GLU A 74 31.08 6.71 15.05
N TYR A 75 30.83 7.58 14.08
CA TYR A 75 30.25 8.90 14.33
C TYR A 75 28.74 8.85 14.17
N LEU A 76 28.01 9.38 15.14
CA LEU A 76 26.64 9.81 14.89
C LEU A 76 26.72 11.14 14.14
N ARG A 77 26.34 11.16 12.87
CA ARG A 77 26.38 12.36 12.03
C ARG A 77 25.02 13.03 11.99
N SER A 78 25.00 14.36 11.88
CA SER A 78 23.76 15.10 11.70
C SER A 78 23.20 14.86 10.29
N PRO A 79 21.95 14.41 10.13
CA PRO A 79 21.30 14.35 8.83
C PRO A 79 20.78 15.73 8.37
N PHE A 80 20.85 16.75 9.24
CA PHE A 80 20.31 18.08 9.01
C PHE A 80 21.34 19.19 9.26
N GLU A 81 21.12 20.33 8.64
CA GLU A 81 21.73 21.60 9.05
C GLU A 81 20.85 22.26 10.11
N GLY A 82 21.45 22.79 11.19
CA GLY A 82 20.69 23.42 12.27
C GLY A 82 21.51 23.66 13.51
N GLN A 83 20.85 24.01 14.61
CA GLN A 83 21.49 24.32 15.88
C GLN A 83 21.25 23.20 16.90
N VAL A 84 22.29 22.74 17.58
CA VAL A 84 22.13 21.75 18.67
C VAL A 84 21.34 22.39 19.80
N SER A 85 20.16 21.84 20.11
CA SER A 85 19.33 22.30 21.22
C SER A 85 19.82 21.73 22.54
N LYS A 86 19.96 20.41 22.60
CA LYS A 86 20.17 19.69 23.85
C LYS A 86 20.91 18.38 23.64
N LEU A 87 21.74 18.02 24.62
CA LEU A 87 22.30 16.68 24.76
C LEU A 87 21.47 15.94 25.81
N LEU A 88 20.87 14.81 25.43
CA LEU A 88 19.95 14.00 26.26
C LEU A 88 20.66 12.84 26.96
N CYS A 89 21.96 12.68 26.72
CA CYS A 89 22.79 11.62 27.27
C CYS A 89 24.10 12.16 27.85
N LYS A 90 24.83 11.31 28.57
CA LYS A 90 26.12 11.61 29.19
C LYS A 90 27.24 10.75 28.60
N LEU A 91 28.46 11.25 28.78
CA LEU A 91 29.66 10.53 28.38
C LEU A 91 29.76 9.21 29.16
N GLY A 92 29.97 8.10 28.45
CA GLY A 92 30.03 6.77 29.04
C GLY A 92 28.70 6.04 29.14
N ASP A 93 27.56 6.68 28.84
CA ASP A 93 26.26 6.02 28.84
C ASP A 93 26.22 4.86 27.83
N SER A 94 25.51 3.79 28.20
CA SER A 94 25.26 2.64 27.34
C SER A 94 23.85 2.71 26.75
N VAL A 95 23.78 2.70 25.43
CA VAL A 95 22.56 2.78 24.62
C VAL A 95 22.20 1.36 24.20
N VAL A 96 21.20 0.78 24.86
CA VAL A 96 20.79 -0.63 24.67
C VAL A 96 19.54 -0.77 23.80
N HIS A 97 18.72 0.28 23.78
CA HIS A 97 17.52 0.41 22.95
C HIS A 97 17.53 1.76 22.24
N GLU A 98 16.66 1.93 21.24
CA GLU A 98 16.43 3.24 20.63
C GLU A 98 16.01 4.26 21.69
N GLN A 99 16.75 5.35 21.74
CA GLN A 99 16.47 6.49 22.58
C GLN A 99 17.09 7.75 21.95
N PRO A 100 16.46 8.91 22.13
CA PRO A 100 17.00 10.17 21.65
C PRO A 100 18.23 10.56 22.49
N LEU A 101 19.31 10.96 21.82
CA LEU A 101 20.60 11.32 22.42
C LEU A 101 20.92 12.80 22.25
N ILE A 102 20.55 13.38 21.11
CA ILE A 102 20.80 14.79 20.78
C ILE A 102 19.56 15.37 20.11
N GLU A 103 19.16 16.57 20.51
CA GLU A 103 18.13 17.36 19.83
C GLU A 103 18.79 18.46 18.99
N VAL A 104 18.37 18.60 17.73
CA VAL A 104 18.83 19.64 16.82
C VAL A 104 17.61 20.45 16.36
N VAL A 105 17.64 21.76 16.53
CA VAL A 105 16.67 22.69 15.96
C VAL A 105 17.03 22.91 14.50
N VAL A 106 16.16 22.44 13.60
CA VAL A 106 16.34 22.50 12.16
C VAL A 106 15.42 23.60 11.61
N PRO A 107 15.94 24.58 10.85
CA PRO A 107 15.13 25.67 10.30
C PRO A 107 14.12 25.17 9.25
N CYS A 108 14.45 24.09 8.55
CA CYS A 108 13.58 23.42 7.59
C CYS A 108 13.98 21.95 7.39
N THR A 109 13.05 21.02 7.58
CA THR A 109 13.25 19.57 7.33
C THR A 109 13.10 19.19 5.86
N HIS A 110 12.62 20.12 5.01
CA HIS A 110 12.33 19.89 3.59
C HIS A 110 11.34 18.74 3.36
N GLY A 111 10.39 18.56 4.29
CA GLY A 111 9.36 17.51 4.25
C GLY A 111 8.24 17.74 3.24
N THR A 112 8.18 18.89 2.57
CA THR A 112 7.20 19.19 1.50
C THR A 112 7.95 19.81 0.33
N VAL A 113 7.93 19.15 -0.82
CA VAL A 113 8.71 19.50 -2.01
C VAL A 113 7.81 19.57 -3.23
N PHE A 114 7.88 20.66 -3.98
CA PHE A 114 7.18 20.83 -5.24
C PHE A 114 8.18 21.07 -6.36
N ASN A 115 8.24 20.18 -7.35
CA ASN A 115 9.15 20.27 -8.50
C ASN A 115 10.63 20.52 -8.12
N GLY A 116 11.11 19.80 -7.10
CA GLY A 116 12.48 19.92 -6.61
C GLY A 116 12.73 21.09 -5.65
N LEU A 117 11.75 21.98 -5.43
CA LEU A 117 11.86 23.09 -4.49
C LEU A 117 11.12 22.78 -3.19
N CYS A 118 11.72 23.10 -2.05
CA CYS A 118 11.02 23.03 -0.77
C CYS A 118 9.91 24.08 -0.68
N ALA A 119 8.68 23.66 -0.39
CA ALA A 119 7.52 24.55 -0.28
C ALA A 119 7.59 25.50 0.93
N LEU A 120 8.43 25.20 1.92
CA LEU A 120 8.55 25.98 3.16
C LEU A 120 9.68 27.01 3.12
N CYS A 121 10.84 26.65 2.56
CA CYS A 121 12.03 27.52 2.55
C CYS A 121 12.47 27.98 1.15
N GLY A 122 11.90 27.41 0.07
CA GLY A 122 12.26 27.74 -1.31
C GLY A 122 13.61 27.18 -1.78
N LYS A 123 14.33 26.41 -0.94
CA LYS A 123 15.59 25.79 -1.31
C LYS A 123 15.36 24.71 -2.36
N ASP A 124 16.22 24.68 -3.37
CA ASP A 124 16.33 23.55 -4.30
C ASP A 124 16.92 22.33 -3.57
N VAL A 125 16.15 21.26 -3.54
CA VAL A 125 16.46 19.98 -2.91
C VAL A 125 16.45 18.82 -3.90
N SER A 126 16.47 19.12 -5.21
CA SER A 126 16.59 18.11 -6.27
C SER A 126 17.95 17.41 -6.30
N GLY A 127 18.96 18.01 -5.65
CA GLY A 127 20.31 17.47 -5.55
C GLY A 127 20.47 16.33 -4.53
N VAL A 128 21.51 15.54 -4.74
CA VAL A 128 22.08 14.64 -3.73
C VAL A 128 23.29 15.32 -3.10
N ASP A 129 23.46 15.13 -1.79
CA ASP A 129 24.66 15.63 -1.12
C ASP A 129 25.91 14.87 -1.56
N THR A 130 27.08 15.30 -1.05
CA THR A 130 28.38 14.66 -1.34
C THR A 130 28.48 13.21 -0.87
N SER A 131 27.52 12.72 -0.07
CA SER A 131 27.40 11.33 0.36
C SER A 131 26.40 10.51 -0.45
N GLY A 132 25.79 11.09 -1.48
CA GLY A 132 24.78 10.44 -2.32
C GLY A 132 23.40 10.35 -1.66
N VAL A 133 23.18 11.03 -0.53
CA VAL A 133 21.90 11.05 0.18
C VAL A 133 21.09 12.26 -0.29
N PRO A 134 19.80 12.10 -0.63
CA PRO A 134 18.94 13.21 -1.02
C PRO A 134 18.91 14.34 0.04
N ASP A 135 18.75 15.58 -0.40
CA ASP A 135 18.59 16.74 0.47
C ASP A 135 17.17 16.88 1.05
N THR A 136 16.27 15.98 0.68
CA THR A 136 14.89 15.90 1.17
C THR A 136 14.52 14.49 1.60
N GLN A 137 13.64 14.40 2.59
CA GLN A 137 12.97 13.16 2.99
C GLN A 137 11.64 12.96 2.26
N ALA A 138 11.24 13.88 1.38
CA ALA A 138 10.00 13.82 0.67
C ALA A 138 10.04 12.79 -0.46
N ASN A 139 9.31 11.70 -0.29
CA ASN A 139 9.32 10.55 -1.19
C ASN A 139 7.91 9.98 -1.47
N ILE A 140 6.86 10.59 -0.93
CA ILE A 140 5.46 10.21 -1.14
C ILE A 140 4.78 11.29 -1.97
N GLU A 141 4.14 10.90 -3.07
CA GLU A 141 3.27 11.80 -3.83
C GLU A 141 1.85 11.77 -3.27
N MET A 142 1.38 12.90 -2.72
CA MET A 142 0.12 12.96 -1.97
C MET A 142 -1.13 13.12 -2.82
N PHE A 143 -1.01 13.67 -4.03
CA PHE A 143 -2.15 13.98 -4.88
C PHE A 143 -2.01 13.34 -6.24
N HIS A 144 -3.14 13.02 -6.86
CA HIS A 144 -3.19 12.40 -8.19
C HIS A 144 -3.26 13.41 -9.33
N ASP A 145 -3.60 14.66 -9.05
CA ASP A 145 -3.75 15.71 -10.06
C ASP A 145 -2.58 16.72 -10.02
N ALA A 146 -1.78 16.72 -8.94
CA ALA A 146 -0.65 17.63 -8.76
C ALA A 146 0.67 16.87 -8.86
N ASN A 147 1.04 16.50 -10.09
CA ASN A 147 2.34 15.88 -10.37
C ASN A 147 3.46 16.77 -9.83
N GLY A 148 4.40 16.16 -9.11
CA GLY A 148 5.59 16.83 -8.59
C GLY A 148 5.47 17.40 -7.18
N LEU A 149 4.32 17.24 -6.49
CA LEU A 149 4.20 17.50 -5.06
C LEU A 149 4.52 16.24 -4.23
N MET A 150 5.68 16.24 -3.61
CA MET A 150 6.20 15.18 -2.76
C MET A 150 6.16 15.61 -1.29
N VAL A 151 5.87 14.69 -0.39
CA VAL A 151 5.97 14.91 1.06
C VAL A 151 6.75 13.78 1.74
N SER A 152 7.26 14.06 2.95
CA SER A 152 7.90 13.05 3.80
C SER A 152 6.87 12.14 4.46
N ASN A 153 7.30 10.98 4.96
CA ASN A 153 6.44 10.06 5.70
C ASN A 153 5.72 10.72 6.87
N ASP A 154 6.39 11.61 7.61
CA ASP A 154 5.79 12.29 8.77
C ASP A 154 4.66 13.24 8.34
N VAL A 155 4.88 14.01 7.28
CA VAL A 155 3.87 14.92 6.72
C VAL A 155 2.72 14.12 6.11
N ALA A 156 3.00 13.01 5.43
CA ALA A 156 1.97 12.11 4.92
C ALA A 156 1.12 11.52 6.05
N ALA A 157 1.75 11.10 7.16
CA ALA A 157 1.05 10.55 8.31
C ALA A 157 0.15 11.59 8.99
N GLU A 158 0.60 12.84 9.08
CA GLU A 158 -0.22 13.95 9.60
C GLU A 158 -1.44 14.20 8.71
N ILE A 159 -1.25 14.26 7.38
CA ILE A 159 -2.35 14.45 6.42
C ILE A 159 -3.34 13.27 6.45
N ASP A 160 -2.83 12.03 6.51
CA ASP A 160 -3.67 10.84 6.61
C ASP A 160 -4.48 10.85 7.91
N ALA A 161 -3.85 11.17 9.05
CA ALA A 161 -4.52 11.26 10.34
C ALA A 161 -5.63 12.34 10.36
N ASP A 162 -5.37 13.49 9.75
CA ASP A 162 -6.38 14.55 9.61
C ASP A 162 -7.54 14.12 8.71
N THR A 163 -7.24 13.47 7.59
CA THR A 163 -8.26 12.92 6.66
C THR A 163 -9.13 11.89 7.36
N GLN A 164 -8.52 10.97 8.10
CA GLN A 164 -9.23 10.00 8.92
C GLN A 164 -10.12 10.66 9.97
N ASN A 165 -9.60 11.66 10.70
CA ASN A 165 -10.38 12.39 11.70
C ASN A 165 -11.62 13.06 11.10
N VAL A 166 -11.53 13.57 9.87
CA VAL A 166 -12.68 14.11 9.14
C VAL A 166 -13.70 13.01 8.83
N LEU A 167 -13.25 11.87 8.29
CA LEU A 167 -14.12 10.73 7.98
C LEU A 167 -14.80 10.18 9.24
N TRP A 168 -14.06 10.02 10.33
CA TRP A 168 -14.58 9.60 11.65
C TRP A 168 -15.69 10.53 12.15
N ARG A 169 -15.48 11.85 12.08
CA ARG A 169 -16.49 12.84 12.50
C ARG A 169 -17.75 12.79 11.64
N GLN A 170 -17.61 12.49 10.35
CA GLN A 170 -18.72 12.31 9.43
C GLN A 170 -19.36 10.91 9.52
N ARG A 171 -18.79 10.00 10.31
CA ARG A 171 -19.14 8.57 10.37
C ARG A 171 -19.06 7.90 8.99
N LYS A 172 -18.06 8.27 8.21
CA LYS A 172 -17.78 7.71 6.89
C LYS A 172 -16.51 6.87 6.88
N LEU A 173 -16.41 6.00 5.88
CA LEU A 173 -15.21 5.28 5.49
C LEU A 173 -14.76 5.76 4.09
N SER A 174 -13.63 5.27 3.59
CA SER A 174 -13.23 5.48 2.18
C SER A 174 -13.62 4.28 1.33
N LEU A 175 -14.15 4.51 0.14
CA LEU A 175 -14.50 3.47 -0.83
C LEU A 175 -13.79 3.72 -2.16
N ILE A 176 -12.90 2.81 -2.53
CA ILE A 176 -12.29 2.79 -3.86
C ILE A 176 -13.20 1.98 -4.77
N ILE A 177 -13.59 2.55 -5.90
CA ILE A 177 -14.49 1.96 -6.88
C ILE A 177 -13.76 1.84 -8.22
N ASP A 178 -13.65 0.63 -8.74
CA ASP A 178 -13.25 0.39 -10.12
C ASP A 178 -14.38 0.69 -11.11
N LEU A 179 -14.04 0.96 -12.37
CA LEU A 179 -15.02 1.32 -13.41
C LEU A 179 -15.48 0.11 -14.23
N ASP A 180 -14.60 -0.40 -15.09
CA ASP A 180 -14.89 -1.38 -16.13
C ASP A 180 -15.24 -2.74 -15.53
N GLN A 181 -16.37 -3.32 -15.93
CA GLN A 181 -16.92 -4.55 -15.36
C GLN A 181 -17.26 -4.49 -13.86
N THR A 182 -17.03 -3.36 -13.19
CA THR A 182 -17.44 -3.13 -11.79
C THR A 182 -18.74 -2.34 -11.71
N ILE A 183 -18.76 -1.06 -12.11
CA ILE A 183 -19.98 -0.22 -12.10
C ILE A 183 -20.49 0.15 -13.51
N ILE A 184 -19.68 -0.07 -14.54
CA ILE A 184 -20.03 0.14 -15.94
C ILE A 184 -19.55 -1.03 -16.81
N HIS A 185 -20.07 -1.13 -18.02
CA HIS A 185 -19.45 -1.92 -19.08
C HIS A 185 -19.28 -1.04 -20.31
N ALA A 186 -18.07 -0.95 -20.84
CA ALA A 186 -17.76 -0.14 -22.00
C ALA A 186 -17.61 -0.99 -23.26
N ASN A 187 -18.07 -0.44 -24.39
CA ASN A 187 -17.80 -0.98 -25.72
C ASN A 187 -17.25 0.15 -26.61
N ALA A 188 -16.12 -0.11 -27.27
CA ALA A 188 -15.51 0.81 -28.22
C ALA A 188 -15.68 0.26 -29.63
N THR A 189 -16.31 1.01 -30.53
CA THR A 189 -16.60 0.55 -31.89
C THR A 189 -16.40 1.62 -32.95
N LEU A 190 -16.07 1.19 -34.17
CA LEU A 190 -16.02 2.02 -35.37
C LEU A 190 -17.28 1.89 -36.22
N ASN A 191 -18.22 1.03 -35.82
CA ASN A 191 -19.45 0.82 -36.58
C ASN A 191 -20.40 2.02 -36.39
N PRO A 192 -20.64 2.85 -37.41
CA PRO A 192 -21.52 4.02 -37.31
C PRO A 192 -22.99 3.64 -37.08
N GLU A 193 -23.39 2.41 -37.40
CA GLU A 193 -24.76 1.92 -37.23
C GLU A 193 -25.02 1.42 -35.81
N PHE A 194 -23.98 1.25 -34.98
CA PHE A 194 -24.11 0.63 -33.67
C PHE A 194 -25.02 1.41 -32.73
N GLU A 195 -24.96 2.74 -32.74
CA GLU A 195 -25.82 3.59 -31.91
C GLU A 195 -27.30 3.40 -32.28
N SER A 196 -27.62 3.45 -33.57
CA SER A 196 -28.98 3.26 -34.06
C SER A 196 -29.49 1.85 -33.75
N TRP A 197 -28.65 0.83 -33.96
CA TRP A 197 -28.95 -0.54 -33.59
C TRP A 197 -29.22 -0.66 -32.07
N LEU A 198 -28.41 -0.02 -31.24
CA LEU A 198 -28.54 -0.08 -29.78
C LEU A 198 -29.86 0.55 -29.34
N ILE A 199 -30.22 1.72 -29.88
CA ILE A 199 -31.50 2.37 -29.61
C ILE A 199 -32.68 1.46 -29.97
N ASP A 200 -32.62 0.80 -31.14
CA ASP A 200 -33.72 0.00 -31.65
C ASP A 200 -33.87 -1.37 -30.97
N ASN A 201 -32.78 -1.88 -30.35
CA ASN A 201 -32.75 -3.22 -29.77
C ASN A 201 -32.64 -3.24 -28.23
N TYR A 202 -32.47 -2.07 -27.60
CA TYR A 202 -32.36 -1.98 -26.14
C TYR A 202 -33.72 -2.21 -25.46
N LYS A 203 -33.77 -3.16 -24.52
CA LYS A 203 -35.01 -3.59 -23.84
C LYS A 203 -35.12 -3.14 -22.38
N GLY A 204 -34.25 -2.25 -21.91
CA GLY A 204 -34.26 -1.80 -20.51
C GLY A 204 -33.49 -2.73 -19.54
N PRO A 205 -33.26 -2.27 -18.30
CA PRO A 205 -32.60 -3.05 -17.24
C PRO A 205 -33.53 -4.09 -16.60
N GLU A 206 -34.85 -4.01 -16.83
CA GLU A 206 -35.85 -4.97 -16.41
C GLU A 206 -36.74 -5.29 -17.62
N ALA A 207 -36.56 -6.45 -18.25
CA ALA A 207 -37.57 -6.96 -19.17
C ALA A 207 -38.64 -7.68 -18.33
N PRO A 208 -39.84 -7.11 -18.08
CA PRO A 208 -40.97 -7.95 -17.74
C PRO A 208 -41.22 -8.87 -18.94
N SER A 209 -41.56 -10.12 -18.69
CA SER A 209 -42.11 -11.01 -19.71
C SER A 209 -43.35 -10.33 -20.31
N SER A 210 -43.23 -9.81 -21.53
CA SER A 210 -44.32 -9.39 -22.42
C SER A 210 -45.52 -8.70 -21.75
N ALA A 211 -45.47 -7.38 -21.57
CA ALA A 211 -46.70 -6.57 -21.48
C ALA A 211 -46.53 -5.07 -21.73
N ASP A 212 -45.41 -4.43 -21.35
CA ASP A 212 -45.36 -2.96 -21.33
C ASP A 212 -44.24 -2.41 -22.24
N LEU A 213 -44.49 -2.45 -23.55
CA LEU A 213 -43.70 -1.78 -24.58
C LEU A 213 -44.25 -0.38 -24.82
N ASP A 214 -44.05 0.55 -23.89
CA ASP A 214 -44.25 1.98 -24.15
C ASP A 214 -43.35 2.78 -23.23
N ASN A 215 -42.08 2.95 -23.62
CA ASN A 215 -41.20 4.02 -23.13
C ASN A 215 -40.01 4.20 -24.07
N VAL A 216 -40.29 4.35 -25.38
CA VAL A 216 -39.40 5.13 -26.24
C VAL A 216 -39.83 6.58 -26.07
N VAL A 217 -39.05 7.37 -25.33
CA VAL A 217 -39.26 8.82 -25.24
C VAL A 217 -38.87 9.42 -26.59
N VAL A 218 -39.83 9.52 -27.49
CA VAL A 218 -39.73 10.37 -28.68
C VAL A 218 -39.96 11.80 -28.21
N GLU A 219 -38.90 12.61 -28.11
CA GLU A 219 -39.09 14.06 -28.02
C GLU A 219 -39.76 14.57 -29.29
N GLN A 220 -40.53 15.66 -29.16
CA GLN A 220 -41.26 16.34 -30.24
C GLN A 220 -40.36 16.91 -31.38
N THR A 221 -39.06 16.58 -31.37
CA THR A 221 -38.02 17.03 -32.31
C THR A 221 -37.62 15.97 -33.34
N GLY A 222 -38.04 14.71 -33.18
CA GLY A 222 -37.73 13.61 -34.12
C GLY A 222 -36.29 13.07 -34.02
N GLN A 223 -35.49 13.50 -33.05
CA GLN A 223 -34.16 12.94 -32.79
C GLN A 223 -34.26 11.70 -31.89
N ARG A 224 -33.65 10.58 -32.33
CA ARG A 224 -33.50 9.36 -31.53
C ARG A 224 -32.41 9.61 -30.47
N LYS A 225 -32.71 9.29 -29.21
CA LYS A 225 -31.80 9.48 -28.07
C LYS A 225 -31.40 8.13 -27.48
N LEU A 226 -30.15 8.02 -27.02
CA LEU A 226 -29.69 6.86 -26.25
C LEU A 226 -30.52 6.68 -24.97
N PRO A 227 -30.72 5.42 -24.52
CA PRO A 227 -31.32 5.13 -23.22
C PRO A 227 -30.61 5.87 -22.07
N SER A 228 -31.34 6.25 -21.02
CA SER A 228 -30.83 7.09 -19.91
C SER A 228 -29.69 6.46 -19.10
N ASP A 229 -29.48 5.16 -19.25
CA ASP A 229 -28.44 4.37 -18.60
C ASP A 229 -27.38 3.88 -19.60
N ILE A 230 -27.31 4.53 -20.77
CA ILE A 230 -26.25 4.38 -21.77
C ILE A 230 -25.72 5.78 -22.12
N GLY A 231 -24.43 6.01 -21.87
CA GLY A 231 -23.71 7.19 -22.34
C GLY A 231 -22.87 6.89 -23.57
N SER A 232 -22.50 7.91 -24.33
CA SER A 232 -21.50 7.80 -25.38
C SER A 232 -20.56 9.01 -25.43
N PHE A 233 -19.33 8.78 -25.88
CA PHE A 233 -18.34 9.85 -26.11
C PHE A 233 -17.27 9.42 -27.10
N TYR A 234 -16.49 10.40 -27.55
CA TYR A 234 -15.24 10.21 -28.27
C TYR A 234 -14.09 10.72 -27.40
N LEU A 235 -12.97 10.02 -27.43
CA LEU A 235 -11.71 10.53 -26.88
C LEU A 235 -10.97 11.26 -27.99
N SER A 236 -10.27 12.35 -27.64
CA SER A 236 -9.57 13.21 -28.61
C SER A 236 -8.51 12.49 -29.44
N ASP A 237 -7.94 11.42 -28.91
CA ASP A 237 -6.88 10.60 -29.49
C ASP A 237 -7.41 9.25 -30.05
N SER A 238 -8.73 9.06 -30.09
CA SER A 238 -9.34 7.80 -30.48
C SER A 238 -10.36 8.00 -31.60
N VAL A 239 -10.26 7.16 -32.63
CA VAL A 239 -11.26 7.09 -33.71
C VAL A 239 -12.51 6.31 -33.30
N TYR A 240 -12.48 5.60 -32.17
CA TYR A 240 -13.58 4.79 -31.68
C TYR A 240 -14.62 5.66 -30.97
N GLN A 241 -15.90 5.33 -31.18
CA GLN A 241 -16.97 5.80 -30.31
C GLN A 241 -17.09 4.84 -29.12
N TYR A 242 -17.06 5.38 -27.92
CA TYR A 242 -17.23 4.63 -26.68
C TYR A 242 -18.69 4.68 -26.28
N PHE A 243 -19.27 3.52 -25.96
CA PHE A 243 -20.59 3.36 -25.38
C PHE A 243 -20.45 2.81 -23.97
N ILE A 244 -21.00 3.52 -22.98
CA ILE A 244 -20.90 3.19 -21.57
C ILE A 244 -22.26 2.73 -21.08
N LYS A 245 -22.38 1.45 -20.76
CA LYS A 245 -23.55 0.91 -20.09
C LYS A 245 -23.40 1.04 -18.58
N LEU A 246 -24.33 1.72 -17.92
CA LEU A 246 -24.38 1.78 -16.46
C LEU A 246 -24.88 0.45 -15.88
N ARG A 247 -24.24 -0.05 -14.81
CA ARG A 247 -24.76 -1.21 -14.07
C ARG A 247 -26.13 -0.87 -13.48
N PRO A 248 -27.13 -1.77 -13.56
CA PRO A 248 -28.47 -1.49 -13.04
C PRO A 248 -28.43 -1.03 -11.58
N GLY A 249 -29.16 0.03 -11.25
CA GLY A 249 -29.18 0.63 -9.91
C GLY A 249 -28.01 1.57 -9.59
N LEU A 250 -27.05 1.81 -10.50
CA LEU A 250 -25.84 2.61 -10.22
C LEU A 250 -26.15 3.97 -9.58
N ARG A 251 -27.11 4.73 -10.11
CA ARG A 251 -27.42 6.08 -9.60
C ARG A 251 -27.87 6.04 -8.14
N GLN A 252 -28.78 5.12 -7.81
CA GLN A 252 -29.25 4.91 -6.43
C GLN A 252 -28.15 4.36 -5.52
N PHE A 253 -27.29 3.48 -6.05
CA PHE A 253 -26.13 2.96 -5.34
C PHE A 253 -25.18 4.10 -4.94
N LEU A 254 -24.78 4.96 -5.88
CA LEU A 254 -23.88 6.10 -5.60
C LEU A 254 -24.50 7.06 -4.58
N GLU A 255 -25.78 7.40 -4.73
CA GLU A 255 -26.48 8.27 -3.79
C GLU A 255 -26.50 7.67 -2.37
N THR A 256 -26.87 6.39 -2.25
CA THR A 256 -26.94 5.70 -0.95
C THR A 256 -25.57 5.56 -0.30
N ILE A 257 -24.57 5.08 -1.06
CA ILE A 257 -23.25 4.78 -0.53
C ILE A 257 -22.47 6.05 -0.19
N SER A 258 -22.75 7.18 -0.86
CA SER A 258 -22.15 8.48 -0.55
C SER A 258 -22.43 8.99 0.87
N GLN A 259 -23.49 8.48 1.52
CA GLN A 259 -23.82 8.82 2.90
C GLN A 259 -22.89 8.13 3.90
N LEU A 260 -22.32 6.98 3.51
CA LEU A 260 -21.50 6.12 4.35
C LEU A 260 -20.02 6.14 3.95
N TYR A 261 -19.72 6.51 2.71
CA TYR A 261 -18.36 6.49 2.18
C TYR A 261 -18.01 7.78 1.45
N GLU A 262 -16.76 8.21 1.60
CA GLU A 262 -16.11 9.07 0.61
C GLU A 262 -15.58 8.19 -0.53
N MET A 263 -16.03 8.45 -1.75
CA MET A 263 -15.75 7.59 -2.89
C MET A 263 -14.60 8.12 -3.75
N HIS A 264 -13.77 7.19 -4.20
CA HIS A 264 -12.65 7.41 -5.12
C HIS A 264 -12.79 6.47 -6.31
N ILE A 265 -12.54 6.96 -7.53
CA ILE A 265 -12.38 6.10 -8.71
C ILE A 265 -10.92 5.64 -8.76
N TYR A 266 -10.70 4.34 -8.97
CA TYR A 266 -9.38 3.81 -9.34
C TYR A 266 -9.51 2.83 -10.49
N THR A 267 -9.18 3.27 -11.70
CA THR A 267 -9.32 2.50 -12.95
C THR A 267 -7.97 2.25 -13.63
N MET A 268 -7.91 1.21 -14.47
CA MET A 268 -6.82 0.95 -15.41
C MET A 268 -7.03 1.60 -16.79
N GLY A 269 -8.14 2.31 -16.98
CA GLY A 269 -8.35 3.24 -18.10
C GLY A 269 -7.43 4.46 -18.02
N SER A 270 -7.28 5.16 -19.15
CA SER A 270 -6.53 6.44 -19.19
C SER A 270 -7.29 7.55 -18.47
N ARG A 271 -6.60 8.65 -18.16
CA ARG A 271 -7.22 9.82 -17.52
C ARG A 271 -8.37 10.40 -18.35
N PRO A 272 -8.23 10.64 -19.68
CA PRO A 272 -9.35 11.12 -20.50
C PRO A 272 -10.56 10.19 -20.48
N TYR A 273 -10.33 8.88 -20.44
CA TYR A 273 -11.41 7.89 -20.33
C TYR A 273 -12.13 7.99 -18.98
N ALA A 274 -11.36 8.02 -17.88
CA ALA A 274 -11.91 8.12 -16.53
C ALA A 274 -12.74 9.40 -16.34
N ASP A 275 -12.23 10.54 -16.84
CA ASP A 275 -12.93 11.83 -16.77
C ASP A 275 -14.23 11.81 -17.61
N ALA A 276 -14.20 11.22 -18.81
CA ALA A 276 -15.39 11.10 -19.65
C ALA A 276 -16.47 10.20 -19.02
N VAL A 277 -16.07 9.08 -18.41
CA VAL A 277 -16.98 8.20 -17.65
C VAL A 277 -17.53 8.92 -16.43
N ALA A 278 -16.69 9.64 -15.67
CA ALA A 278 -17.11 10.43 -14.52
C ALA A 278 -18.16 11.49 -14.92
N GLY A 279 -17.99 12.15 -16.07
CA GLY A 279 -18.97 13.08 -16.62
C GLY A 279 -20.34 12.46 -16.93
N ILE A 280 -20.40 11.15 -17.19
CA ILE A 280 -21.66 10.42 -17.40
C ILE A 280 -22.32 10.02 -16.08
N ILE A 281 -21.53 9.50 -15.12
CA ILE A 281 -22.06 8.90 -13.87
C ILE A 281 -22.24 9.93 -12.74
N ASP A 282 -21.45 11.00 -12.75
CA ASP A 282 -21.42 12.07 -11.76
C ASP A 282 -21.26 13.46 -12.45
N PRO A 283 -22.25 13.88 -13.27
CA PRO A 283 -22.15 15.10 -14.08
C PRO A 283 -22.00 16.38 -13.25
N GLU A 284 -22.41 16.34 -11.98
CA GLU A 284 -22.31 17.47 -11.06
C GLU A 284 -21.07 17.39 -10.13
N GLY A 285 -20.27 16.33 -10.23
CA GLY A 285 -19.07 16.13 -9.40
C GLY A 285 -19.37 15.97 -7.91
N ARG A 286 -20.56 15.48 -7.54
CA ARG A 286 -21.01 15.34 -6.15
C ARG A 286 -20.35 14.17 -5.43
N TYR A 287 -20.02 13.11 -6.16
CA TYR A 287 -19.59 11.83 -5.60
C TYR A 287 -18.07 11.68 -5.61
N PHE A 288 -17.42 11.97 -6.73
CA PHE A 288 -15.99 11.72 -6.92
C PHE A 288 -15.18 13.01 -6.93
N ASN A 289 -15.72 14.10 -7.47
CA ASN A 289 -15.00 15.36 -7.65
C ASN A 289 -13.61 15.11 -8.27
N ARG A 290 -12.51 15.43 -7.58
CA ARG A 290 -11.12 15.21 -8.05
C ARG A 290 -10.50 13.89 -7.58
N ARG A 291 -11.26 13.02 -6.92
CA ARG A 291 -10.79 11.72 -6.38
C ARG A 291 -10.82 10.63 -7.46
N ILE A 292 -10.08 10.86 -8.56
CA ILE A 292 -9.97 9.93 -9.69
C ILE A 292 -8.50 9.58 -9.87
N LEU A 293 -8.20 8.29 -9.80
CA LEU A 293 -6.88 7.72 -10.06
C LEU A 293 -6.98 6.84 -11.31
N SER A 294 -6.36 7.28 -12.40
CA SER A 294 -6.32 6.53 -13.64
C SER A 294 -5.01 5.77 -13.78
N ARG A 295 -4.89 4.98 -14.86
CA ARG A 295 -3.63 4.32 -15.22
C ARG A 295 -2.47 5.32 -15.31
N ASP A 296 -2.73 6.52 -15.78
CA ASP A 296 -1.70 7.50 -16.12
C ASP A 296 -1.00 8.06 -14.87
N GLU A 297 -1.67 8.07 -13.71
CA GLU A 297 -1.14 8.57 -12.42
C GLU A 297 -0.99 7.48 -11.34
N SER A 298 -1.44 6.25 -11.64
CA SER A 298 -1.39 5.10 -10.72
C SER A 298 0.03 4.64 -10.35
N GLY A 299 1.02 4.94 -11.18
CA GLY A 299 2.40 4.46 -11.05
C GLY A 299 2.61 2.97 -11.41
N SER A 300 1.56 2.27 -11.87
CA SER A 300 1.63 0.84 -12.21
C SER A 300 0.58 0.48 -13.26
N THR A 301 1.00 -0.13 -14.36
CA THR A 301 0.09 -0.59 -15.43
C THR A 301 -0.45 -2.01 -15.21
N ARG A 302 -0.06 -2.68 -14.11
CA ARG A 302 -0.37 -4.10 -13.86
C ARG A 302 -1.08 -4.41 -12.56
N LYS A 303 -0.97 -3.52 -11.57
CA LYS A 303 -1.46 -3.70 -10.20
C LYS A 303 -1.93 -2.37 -9.64
N LYS A 304 -2.95 -2.41 -8.80
CA LYS A 304 -3.41 -1.29 -8.00
C LYS A 304 -2.78 -1.36 -6.61
N ASN A 305 -2.47 -0.20 -6.04
CA ASN A 305 -1.84 -0.12 -4.71
C ASN A 305 -2.60 0.85 -3.82
N LEU A 306 -3.09 0.35 -2.68
CA LEU A 306 -3.77 1.17 -1.68
C LEU A 306 -2.90 2.33 -1.20
N ARG A 307 -1.59 2.13 -1.10
CA ARG A 307 -0.65 3.17 -0.65
C ARG A 307 -0.54 4.36 -1.58
N ARG A 308 -1.08 4.26 -2.79
CA ARG A 308 -1.16 5.41 -3.69
C ARG A 308 -2.15 6.45 -3.15
N LEU A 309 -3.25 5.99 -2.55
CA LEU A 309 -4.31 6.83 -1.97
C LEU A 309 -4.16 7.00 -0.45
N PHE A 310 -3.68 5.95 0.23
CA PHE A 310 -3.60 5.86 1.69
C PHE A 310 -2.21 5.34 2.07
N PRO A 311 -1.17 6.20 2.03
CA PRO A 311 0.22 5.79 2.19
C PRO A 311 0.54 5.20 3.57
N VAL A 312 -0.16 5.64 4.62
CA VAL A 312 0.16 5.29 6.01
C VAL A 312 -0.84 4.29 6.61
N ASP A 313 -2.14 4.52 6.50
CA ASP A 313 -3.16 3.65 7.11
C ASP A 313 -4.34 3.32 6.20
N THR A 314 -4.60 2.02 6.06
CA THR A 314 -5.65 1.41 5.24
C THR A 314 -6.78 0.79 6.06
N SER A 315 -6.90 1.11 7.35
CA SER A 315 -7.91 0.53 8.26
C SER A 315 -9.34 0.95 7.92
N MET A 316 -9.53 2.10 7.28
CA MET A 316 -10.83 2.70 6.96
C MET A 316 -11.21 2.63 5.48
N VAL A 317 -10.48 1.88 4.66
CA VAL A 317 -10.75 1.79 3.22
C VAL A 317 -11.35 0.43 2.84
N ALA A 318 -12.40 0.46 2.04
CA ALA A 318 -12.92 -0.69 1.30
C ALA A 318 -12.67 -0.51 -0.20
N ILE A 319 -12.52 -1.62 -0.92
CA ILE A 319 -12.35 -1.62 -2.37
C ILE A 319 -13.50 -2.41 -3.01
N LEU A 320 -14.07 -1.88 -4.08
CA LEU A 320 -15.02 -2.56 -4.96
C LEU A 320 -14.39 -2.73 -6.34
N ASP A 321 -14.10 -3.97 -6.71
CA ASP A 321 -13.41 -4.30 -7.97
C ASP A 321 -13.80 -5.73 -8.40
N ASP A 322 -13.94 -5.99 -9.69
CA ASP A 322 -14.26 -7.32 -10.21
C ASP A 322 -13.02 -8.24 -10.23
N ARG A 323 -11.82 -7.65 -10.25
CA ARG A 323 -10.54 -8.35 -10.30
C ARG A 323 -9.82 -8.33 -8.96
N ALA A 324 -9.60 -9.51 -8.38
CA ALA A 324 -8.86 -9.65 -7.12
C ALA A 324 -7.34 -9.69 -7.28
N ASP A 325 -6.86 -10.13 -8.45
CA ASP A 325 -5.45 -10.30 -8.75
C ASP A 325 -4.69 -8.96 -8.87
N VAL A 326 -5.36 -7.93 -9.39
CA VAL A 326 -4.78 -6.57 -9.47
C VAL A 326 -4.60 -5.92 -8.10
N TRP A 327 -5.26 -6.45 -7.06
CA TRP A 327 -5.20 -5.99 -5.67
C TRP A 327 -4.45 -6.95 -4.74
N GLU A 328 -3.78 -7.95 -5.29
CA GLU A 328 -3.06 -8.98 -4.53
C GLU A 328 -3.94 -9.66 -3.45
N TRP A 329 -5.25 -9.79 -3.73
CA TRP A 329 -6.22 -10.39 -2.81
C TRP A 329 -6.21 -9.77 -1.40
N THR A 330 -5.96 -8.45 -1.33
CA THR A 330 -6.02 -7.69 -0.07
C THR A 330 -7.34 -7.91 0.67
N PRO A 331 -7.34 -8.02 2.02
CA PRO A 331 -8.57 -8.23 2.80
C PRO A 331 -9.56 -7.05 2.71
N ASN A 332 -9.12 -5.88 2.28
CA ASN A 332 -9.98 -4.70 2.06
C ASN A 332 -10.84 -4.83 0.78
N LEU A 333 -10.60 -5.84 -0.06
CA LEU A 333 -11.31 -6.04 -1.32
C LEU A 333 -12.64 -6.76 -1.13
N ILE A 334 -13.71 -6.13 -1.61
CA ILE A 334 -15.00 -6.72 -1.88
C ILE A 334 -15.06 -7.04 -3.37
N LYS A 335 -14.70 -8.28 -3.72
CA LYS A 335 -14.74 -8.72 -5.12
C LYS A 335 -16.18 -8.77 -5.62
N VAL A 336 -16.49 -8.07 -6.70
CA VAL A 336 -17.82 -8.13 -7.34
C VAL A 336 -17.84 -9.12 -8.51
N HIS A 337 -19.05 -9.51 -8.92
CA HIS A 337 -19.23 -10.21 -10.18
C HIS A 337 -18.99 -9.24 -11.35
N PRO A 338 -18.16 -9.62 -12.35
CA PRO A 338 -17.96 -8.83 -13.56
C PRO A 338 -19.29 -8.50 -14.23
N TYR A 339 -19.46 -7.24 -14.62
CA TYR A 339 -20.66 -6.72 -15.27
C TYR A 339 -20.51 -6.80 -16.79
N GLU A 340 -21.16 -7.78 -17.42
CA GLU A 340 -21.04 -8.09 -18.84
C GLU A 340 -22.34 -7.84 -19.61
N PHE A 341 -22.67 -6.57 -19.87
CA PHE A 341 -23.79 -6.21 -20.76
C PHE A 341 -23.54 -6.48 -22.26
N PHE A 342 -22.48 -5.91 -22.83
CA PHE A 342 -22.10 -6.12 -24.23
C PHE A 342 -21.48 -7.51 -24.41
N ARG A 343 -22.28 -8.49 -24.85
CA ARG A 343 -21.83 -9.88 -24.98
C ARG A 343 -20.63 -10.00 -25.91
N GLY A 344 -19.61 -10.74 -25.47
CA GLY A 344 -18.37 -10.95 -26.23
C GLY A 344 -17.39 -9.78 -26.16
N VAL A 345 -17.75 -8.71 -25.46
CA VAL A 345 -16.84 -7.61 -25.10
C VAL A 345 -16.37 -7.86 -23.65
N GLY A 346 -15.06 -7.95 -23.47
CA GLY A 346 -14.45 -8.01 -22.14
C GLY A 346 -14.09 -6.60 -21.63
N ASP A 347 -13.23 -6.52 -20.62
CA ASP A 347 -12.65 -5.23 -20.20
C ASP A 347 -11.77 -4.64 -21.32
N ILE A 348 -12.22 -3.53 -21.90
CA ILE A 348 -11.53 -2.82 -22.99
C ILE A 348 -10.23 -2.13 -22.53
N ASN A 349 -10.08 -1.92 -21.21
CA ASN A 349 -8.91 -1.29 -20.59
C ASN A 349 -7.93 -2.32 -19.99
N ALA A 350 -8.23 -3.62 -20.06
CA ALA A 350 -7.37 -4.68 -19.55
C ALA A 350 -6.12 -4.97 -20.41
N GLY A 351 -5.90 -4.29 -21.54
CA GLY A 351 -4.84 -4.65 -22.50
C GLY A 351 -3.41 -4.74 -21.92
N ASN A 352 -3.12 -4.02 -20.83
CA ASN A 352 -1.83 -4.06 -20.14
C ASN A 352 -1.79 -4.98 -18.90
N LEU A 353 -2.94 -5.53 -18.51
CA LEU A 353 -3.06 -6.40 -17.35
C LEU A 353 -2.70 -7.84 -17.71
N PRO A 354 -2.08 -8.60 -16.78
CA PRO A 354 -1.90 -10.03 -16.98
C PRO A 354 -3.27 -10.76 -17.07
N PRO A 355 -3.32 -11.97 -17.65
CA PRO A 355 -4.50 -12.82 -17.58
C PRO A 355 -4.94 -13.01 -16.12
N THR A 356 -6.25 -13.00 -15.89
CA THR A 356 -6.81 -13.08 -14.54
C THR A 356 -6.30 -14.32 -13.80
N GLN A 357 -5.68 -14.10 -12.64
CA GLN A 357 -5.11 -15.18 -11.84
C GLN A 357 -6.11 -15.72 -10.81
N PRO A 358 -6.17 -17.05 -10.59
CA PRO A 358 -6.93 -17.61 -9.48
C PRO A 358 -6.29 -17.24 -8.14
N GLN A 359 -7.09 -17.23 -7.08
CA GLN A 359 -6.59 -16.98 -5.72
C GLN A 359 -5.53 -18.04 -5.34
N PRO A 360 -4.38 -17.63 -4.76
CA PRO A 360 -3.39 -18.57 -4.29
C PRO A 360 -4.00 -19.53 -3.26
N GLN A 361 -3.85 -20.85 -3.47
CA GLN A 361 -4.27 -21.83 -2.47
C GLN A 361 -3.35 -21.74 -1.24
N PRO A 362 -3.89 -21.86 0.00
CA PRO A 362 -3.06 -21.97 1.19
C PRO A 362 -2.11 -23.17 1.05
N GLN A 363 -0.80 -22.94 1.21
CA GLN A 363 0.14 -24.07 1.30
C GLN A 363 -0.25 -24.93 2.52
N PRO A 364 -0.28 -26.26 2.41
CA PRO A 364 -0.52 -27.12 3.55
C PRO A 364 0.51 -26.83 4.64
N GLN A 365 0.04 -26.42 5.81
CA GLN A 365 0.91 -26.32 6.98
C GLN A 365 1.49 -27.72 7.27
N PRO A 366 2.79 -27.85 7.56
CA PRO A 366 3.36 -29.11 8.03
C PRO A 366 2.58 -29.56 9.27
N GLN A 367 1.90 -30.71 9.19
CA GLN A 367 1.20 -31.27 10.34
C GLN A 367 2.21 -31.52 11.47
N PRO A 368 1.90 -31.13 12.73
CA PRO A 368 2.73 -31.50 13.87
C PRO A 368 2.82 -33.03 13.96
N GLN A 369 4.04 -33.58 13.94
CA GLN A 369 4.26 -34.99 14.20
C GLN A 369 3.72 -35.35 15.60
N PRO A 370 2.99 -36.47 15.76
CA PRO A 370 2.51 -36.89 17.07
C PRO A 370 3.71 -37.15 18.01
N GLN A 371 3.81 -36.38 19.10
CA GLN A 371 4.75 -36.66 20.16
C GLN A 371 4.39 -38.01 20.80
N LYS A 372 5.33 -38.96 20.75
CA LYS A 372 5.24 -40.20 21.52
C LYS A 372 5.21 -39.86 23.01
N GLN A 373 4.08 -40.12 23.67
CA GLN A 373 4.00 -40.07 25.13
C GLN A 373 4.82 -41.24 25.70
N GLU A 374 5.88 -40.93 26.45
CA GLU A 374 6.55 -41.88 27.31
C GLU A 374 5.59 -42.29 28.44
N GLN A 375 5.19 -43.56 28.46
CA GLN A 375 4.47 -44.14 29.59
C GLN A 375 5.44 -44.32 30.76
N GLN A 376 5.24 -43.53 31.82
CA GLN A 376 5.86 -43.76 33.12
C GLN A 376 5.28 -45.04 33.76
N GLN A 377 6.16 -46.02 33.96
CA GLN A 377 5.92 -47.22 34.76
C GLN A 377 5.62 -46.82 36.21
N THR A 378 4.46 -47.24 36.71
CA THR A 378 4.20 -47.33 38.15
C THR A 378 4.42 -48.79 38.56
N SER A 379 5.35 -48.97 39.49
CA SER A 379 5.73 -50.23 40.12
C SER A 379 4.84 -50.50 41.33
N GLU A 380 4.15 -51.63 41.33
CA GLU A 380 3.65 -52.27 42.56
C GLU A 380 4.24 -53.68 42.67
N GLU A 381 4.84 -53.95 43.82
CA GLU A 381 5.57 -55.16 44.17
C GLU A 381 4.67 -56.16 44.91
N LYS A 382 4.74 -57.43 44.46
CA LYS A 382 4.78 -58.70 45.23
C LYS A 382 3.48 -59.17 45.94
N GLN A 383 3.11 -60.45 45.93
CA GLN A 383 3.89 -61.71 46.03
C GLN A 383 3.00 -62.95 45.68
N PRO A 384 3.43 -64.24 45.80
CA PRO A 384 3.39 -65.22 44.70
C PRO A 384 2.54 -66.48 45.03
N THR A 385 2.80 -67.57 44.29
CA THR A 385 2.25 -68.95 44.29
C THR A 385 1.21 -69.16 43.19
N GLY A 386 1.22 -70.19 42.37
CA GLY A 386 1.98 -71.44 42.29
C GLY A 386 1.10 -72.47 41.57
N THR A 387 1.72 -73.34 40.77
CA THR A 387 1.25 -74.62 40.21
C THR A 387 0.13 -74.66 39.15
N ASP A 388 0.57 -75.00 37.94
CA ASP A 388 0.23 -76.20 37.15
C ASP A 388 -1.18 -76.49 36.61
N ASP A 389 -1.13 -76.93 35.35
CA ASP A 389 -1.90 -77.98 34.67
C ASP A 389 -3.20 -77.69 33.90
N ASN A 390 -3.02 -77.83 32.57
CA ASN A 390 -3.74 -78.68 31.63
C ASN A 390 -5.15 -78.34 31.10
N ALA A 391 -5.22 -78.57 29.78
CA ALA A 391 -6.36 -79.09 29.00
C ALA A 391 -7.57 -78.14 28.83
N ASP A 392 -8.37 -78.18 27.78
CA ASP A 392 -8.39 -78.81 26.46
C ASP A 392 -9.71 -78.31 25.84
N SER A 393 -9.77 -78.28 24.51
CA SER A 393 -10.96 -78.46 23.67
C SER A 393 -12.05 -77.38 23.54
N GLY A 394 -12.51 -77.26 22.28
CA GLY A 394 -13.91 -76.98 21.92
C GLY A 394 -14.19 -75.53 21.52
N SER A 395 -14.11 -75.12 20.24
CA SER A 395 -15.02 -75.44 19.13
C SER A 395 -16.50 -75.08 19.38
N GLN A 396 -17.00 -74.09 18.61
CA GLN A 396 -18.26 -74.04 17.84
C GLN A 396 -18.72 -72.56 17.73
N THR A 397 -18.60 -71.87 16.59
CA THR A 397 -19.59 -71.80 15.49
C THR A 397 -21.04 -71.77 15.95
N VAL A 398 -21.72 -70.62 15.79
CA VAL A 398 -22.56 -70.28 14.63
C VAL A 398 -22.45 -68.78 14.38
#